data_AF-A0A944CDX1-F1
#
_entry.id   AF-A0A944CDX1-F1
#
_cell.length_a   1.000
_cell.length_b   1.000
_cell.length_c   1.000
_cell.angle_alpha   90.00
_cell.angle_beta   90.00
_cell.angle_gamma   90.00
#
_symmetry.space_group_name_H-M   'P 1'
#
loop_
_entity.id
_entity.type
_entity.pdbx_description
1 polymer ?
#
loop_
_entity_poly.entity_id
_entity_poly.type
_entity_poly.pdbx_seq_one_letter_code
_entity_poly.pdbx_strand_id
1 'polypeptide(L)' 'MAYPPRRSTSAVDKAEALFKKATTKPVEEAPKARTSAIPVGKETVSVRLDNDVLAYFQEDGAGWQDRINAALRKAAGLS' A
#
# COMPACT_ATOMS: atom_id res chain seq x y z
N MET A 1 -59.91 -11.23 4.09
CA MET A 1 -58.54 -10.71 3.92
C MET A 1 -57.59 -11.51 4.80
N ALA A 2 -56.69 -12.28 4.22
CA ALA A 2 -55.61 -12.93 4.97
C ALA A 2 -54.51 -11.89 5.28
N TYR A 3 -54.16 -11.70 6.55
CA TYR A 3 -53.03 -10.85 6.92
C TYR A 3 -51.71 -11.60 6.66
N PRO A 4 -50.72 -10.98 6.01
CA PRO A 4 -49.43 -11.65 5.80
C PRO A 4 -48.72 -11.86 7.14
N PRO A 5 -47.98 -12.97 7.33
CA PRO A 5 -47.28 -13.25 8.57
C PRO A 5 -46.23 -12.18 8.85
N ARG A 6 -46.30 -11.59 10.04
CA ARG A 6 -45.43 -10.52 10.53
C ARG A 6 -43.99 -11.05 10.60
N ARG A 7 -43.11 -10.66 9.65
CA ARG A 7 -41.66 -10.95 9.71
C ARG A 7 -41.13 -10.51 11.06
N SER A 8 -40.66 -11.46 11.87
CA SER A 8 -40.04 -11.18 13.17
C SER A 8 -38.77 -10.34 12.95
N THR A 9 -38.81 -9.09 13.39
CA THR A 9 -37.70 -8.12 13.34
C THR A 9 -36.41 -8.61 14.03
N SER A 10 -36.53 -9.61 14.90
CA SER A 10 -35.44 -10.10 15.75
C SER A 10 -34.24 -10.75 15.04
N ALA A 11 -34.40 -11.24 13.80
CA ALA A 11 -33.29 -11.86 13.06
C ALA A 11 -32.38 -10.81 12.40
N VAL A 12 -32.96 -9.70 11.93
CA VAL A 12 -32.23 -8.60 11.28
C VAL A 12 -31.46 -7.80 12.34
N ASP A 13 -32.09 -7.51 13.47
CA ASP A 13 -31.46 -6.77 14.57
C ASP A 13 -30.23 -7.50 15.14
N LYS A 14 -30.28 -8.84 15.21
CA LYS A 14 -29.14 -9.66 15.63
C LYS A 14 -28.00 -9.64 14.61
N ALA A 15 -28.31 -9.60 13.31
CA ALA A 15 -27.30 -9.54 12.26
C ALA A 15 -26.57 -8.18 12.26
N GLU A 16 -27.30 -7.07 12.45
CA GLU A 16 -26.70 -5.73 12.54
C GLU A 16 -25.82 -5.56 13.78
N ALA A 17 -26.21 -6.16 14.92
CA ALA A 17 -25.41 -6.10 16.14
C ALA A 17 -24.07 -6.84 16.01
N LEU A 18 -24.04 -7.95 15.26
CA LEU A 18 -22.80 -8.69 14.98
C LEU A 18 -21.91 -7.93 13.98
N PHE A 19 -22.51 -7.30 12.95
CA PHE A 19 -21.76 -6.52 11.97
C PHE A 19 -21.11 -5.26 12.56
N LYS A 20 -21.82 -4.53 13.44
CA LYS A 20 -21.25 -3.37 14.15
C LYS A 20 -20.11 -3.75 15.09
N LYS A 21 -20.21 -4.91 15.78
CA LYS A 21 -19.12 -5.41 16.64
C LYS A 21 -17.87 -5.83 15.86
N ALA A 22 -18.02 -6.32 14.62
CA ALA A 22 -16.88 -6.76 13.80
C ALA A 22 -16.13 -5.60 13.12
N THR A 23 -16.78 -4.44 12.93
CA THR A 23 -16.18 -3.29 12.22
C THR A 23 -15.45 -2.29 13.12
N THR A 24 -15.63 -2.37 14.44
CA THR A 24 -14.86 -1.56 15.40
C THR A 24 -13.60 -2.31 15.80
N LYS A 25 -12.53 -2.11 15.04
CA LYS A 25 -11.17 -2.42 15.46
C LYS A 25 -10.69 -1.24 16.32
N PRO A 26 -10.41 -1.40 17.62
CA PRO A 26 -9.69 -0.37 18.38
C PRO A 26 -8.30 -0.27 17.77
N VAL A 27 -8.01 0.85 17.10
CA VAL A 27 -6.65 1.16 16.67
C VAL A 27 -5.95 1.73 17.90
N GLU A 28 -5.24 0.83 18.58
CA GLU A 28 -4.13 1.11 19.48
C GLU A 28 -3.23 2.23 18.91
N GLU A 29 -2.87 3.18 19.76
CA GLU A 29 -1.91 4.25 19.47
C GLU A 29 -0.62 3.69 18.87
N ALA A 30 -0.42 3.92 17.57
CA ALA A 30 0.83 3.66 16.88
C ALA A 30 1.77 4.89 16.99
N PRO A 31 3.08 4.67 17.17
CA PRO A 31 4.02 5.65 17.68
C PRO A 31 4.30 6.78 16.68
N LYS A 32 4.60 7.97 17.24
CA LYS A 32 5.00 9.21 16.57
C LYS A 32 5.58 8.98 15.18
N ALA A 33 4.78 9.34 14.17
CA ALA A 33 5.21 9.38 12.79
C ALA A 33 6.51 10.17 12.70
N ARG A 34 7.58 9.46 12.31
CA ARG A 34 8.83 10.07 11.87
C ARG A 34 8.44 11.12 10.84
N THR A 35 8.97 12.33 11.01
CA THR A 35 8.80 13.46 10.09
C THR A 35 8.60 12.94 8.68
N SER A 36 7.40 13.14 8.15
CA SER A 36 7.05 12.84 6.76
C SER A 36 7.93 13.71 5.89
N ALA A 37 9.15 13.25 5.64
CA ALA A 37 9.97 13.72 4.55
C ALA A 37 9.08 13.49 3.33
N ILE A 38 8.59 14.59 2.74
CA ILE A 38 7.84 14.60 1.51
C ILE A 38 8.51 13.55 0.62
N PRO A 39 7.85 12.44 0.27
CA PRO A 39 8.49 11.44 -0.55
C PRO A 39 8.82 12.16 -1.85
N VAL A 40 10.12 12.39 -2.10
CA VAL A 40 10.59 12.85 -3.39
C VAL A 40 10.12 11.80 -4.37
N GLY A 41 9.07 12.11 -5.11
CA GLY A 41 8.42 11.18 -6.02
C GLY A 41 9.44 10.71 -7.04
N LYS A 42 9.36 9.42 -7.42
CA LYS A 42 10.11 8.90 -8.57
C LYS A 42 9.30 9.24 -9.82
N GLU A 43 9.94 9.87 -10.80
CA GLU A 43 9.34 10.13 -12.09
C GLU A 43 9.75 9.03 -13.09
N THR A 44 8.78 8.47 -13.81
CA THR A 44 9.05 7.49 -14.86
C THR A 44 9.50 8.23 -16.11
N VAL A 45 10.76 8.02 -16.49
CA VAL A 45 11.36 8.62 -17.69
C VAL A 45 11.94 7.55 -18.60
N SER A 46 11.92 7.82 -19.91
CA SER A 46 12.53 6.95 -20.91
C SER A 46 14.00 7.31 -21.11
N VAL A 47 14.92 6.47 -20.62
CA VAL A 47 16.38 6.63 -20.75
C VAL A 47 16.94 5.45 -21.52
N ARG A 48 17.94 5.68 -22.38
CA ARG A 48 18.68 4.61 -23.04
C ARG A 48 19.86 4.19 -22.15
N LEU A 49 19.95 2.89 -21.91
CA LEU A 49 21.02 2.24 -21.14
C LEU A 49 21.66 1.17 -22.02
N ASP A 50 22.95 0.96 -21.84
CA ASP A 50 23.64 -0.15 -22.48
C ASP A 50 23.12 -1.49 -21.95
N ASN A 51 23.17 -2.51 -22.81
CA ASN A 51 22.57 -3.82 -22.51
C ASN A 51 23.29 -4.54 -21.36
N ASP A 52 24.61 -4.43 -21.31
CA ASP A 52 25.46 -4.98 -20.25
C ASP A 52 25.18 -4.34 -18.88
N VAL A 53 24.97 -3.02 -18.84
CA VAL A 53 24.57 -2.30 -17.63
C VAL A 53 23.19 -2.78 -17.16
N LEU A 54 22.24 -2.92 -18.09
CA LEU A 54 20.90 -3.44 -17.78
C LEU A 54 20.96 -4.86 -17.24
N ALA A 55 21.73 -5.75 -17.89
CA ALA A 55 21.92 -7.13 -17.46
C ALA A 55 22.51 -7.18 -16.05
N TYR A 56 23.59 -6.44 -15.79
CA TYR A 56 24.25 -6.37 -14.49
C TYR A 56 23.28 -6.04 -13.35
N PHE A 57 22.43 -5.02 -13.51
CA PHE A 57 21.48 -4.66 -12.45
C PHE A 57 20.33 -5.67 -12.31
N GLN A 58 19.88 -6.27 -13.42
CA GLN A 58 18.79 -7.25 -13.45
C GLN A 58 19.18 -8.62 -12.87
N GLU A 59 20.45 -9.02 -12.93
CA GLU A 59 20.95 -10.29 -12.37
C GLU A 59 20.57 -10.47 -10.90
N ASP A 60 20.65 -9.39 -10.12
CA ASP A 60 20.27 -9.35 -8.70
C ASP A 60 18.74 -9.37 -8.46
N GLY A 61 17.92 -9.48 -9.51
CA GLY A 61 16.47 -9.66 -9.44
C GLY A 61 15.67 -8.40 -9.08
N ALA A 62 14.60 -8.58 -8.29
CA ALA A 62 13.68 -7.51 -7.91
C ALA A 62 14.41 -6.32 -7.25
N GLY A 63 13.97 -5.10 -7.56
CA GLY A 63 14.60 -3.88 -7.03
C GLY A 63 15.81 -3.37 -7.83
N TRP A 64 16.11 -3.94 -8.99
CA TRP A 64 17.20 -3.47 -9.85
C TRP A 64 17.09 -1.98 -10.23
N GLN A 65 15.87 -1.47 -10.40
CA GLN A 65 15.62 -0.05 -10.67
C GLN A 65 16.00 0.85 -9.49
N ASP A 66 15.87 0.36 -8.26
CA ASP A 66 16.30 1.11 -7.08
C ASP A 66 17.82 1.12 -6.95
N ARG A 67 18.48 0.00 -7.30
CA ARG A 67 19.95 -0.10 -7.33
C ARG A 67 20.56 0.83 -8.38
N ILE A 68 20.04 0.84 -9.60
CA ILE A 68 20.53 1.76 -10.64
C ILE A 68 20.28 3.22 -10.25
N ASN A 69 19.14 3.54 -9.64
CA ASN A 69 18.88 4.90 -9.14
C ASN A 69 19.86 5.28 -8.01
N ALA A 70 20.17 4.36 -7.09
CA ALA A 70 21.16 4.59 -6.04
C ALA A 70 22.56 4.84 -6.63
N ALA A 71 22.96 4.09 -7.65
CA ALA A 71 24.22 4.30 -8.37
C ALA A 71 24.27 5.68 -9.04
N LEU A 72 23.19 6.08 -9.71
CA LEU A 72 23.07 7.40 -10.34
C LEU A 72 23.15 8.54 -9.30
N ARG A 73 22.48 8.40 -8.15
CA ARG A 73 22.58 9.39 -7.06
C ARG A 73 24.00 9.51 -6.53
N LYS A 74 24.70 8.39 -6.33
CA LYS A 74 26.10 8.37 -5.89
C LYS A 74 27.02 9.05 -6.91
N ALA A 75 26.83 8.78 -8.21
CA ALA A 75 27.61 9.40 -9.28
C ALA A 75 27.38 10.92 -9.39
N ALA A 76 26.14 11.36 -9.12
CA ALA A 76 25.77 12.78 -9.12
C ALA A 76 26.11 13.53 -7.82
N GLY A 77 26.64 12.85 -6.79
CA GLY A 77 26.89 13.46 -5.47
C GLY A 77 25.63 13.80 -4.67
N LEU A 78 24.50 13.13 -4.99
CA LEU A 78 23.19 13.29 -4.35
C LEU A 78 22.95 12.24 -3.24
N SER A 79 23.98 11.46 -2.87
CA SER A 79 23.94 10.38 -1.88
C SER A 79 24.32 10.84 -0.49
#